data_AF-A0A836TX67-F1
#
_entry.id   AF-A0A836TX67-F1
#
_cell.length_a   1.000
_cell.length_b   1.000
_cell.length_c   1.000
_cell.angle_alpha   90.00
_cell.angle_beta   90.00
_cell.angle_gamma   90.00
#
_symmetry.space_group_name_H-M   'P 1'
#
loop_
_entity.id
_entity.type
_entity.pdbx_description
1 polymer ?
#
loop_
_entity_poly.entity_id
_entity_poly.type
_entity_poly.pdbx_seq_one_letter_code
_entity_poly.pdbx_strand_id
1 'polypeptide(L)'
;MKFLIATFLYLLILPFAHAQEITIPDSLVPPENHTLILITHAKGYQIYQCRLQDGQYHWQLTGPDATLFNEQGTLVGSHFIGPKWAYRDNSIVAGRLIQKFTAPHHSAIPWLLVKGINHQGTGLFNTVSFINRMNTQGGVKPNTGCNSNHLGSERAIAYQADYLFYSKNND
;
A
#
# COMPACT_ATOMS: atom_id res chain seq x y z
N MET A 1 21.38 -61.36 29.45
CA MET A 1 21.19 -60.56 28.23
C MET A 1 20.02 -59.60 28.49
N LYS A 2 20.29 -58.33 28.81
CA LYS A 2 19.26 -57.29 29.04
C LYS A 2 19.45 -56.21 27.97
N PHE A 3 18.46 -56.05 27.09
CA PHE A 3 18.43 -54.96 26.12
C PHE A 3 17.79 -53.74 26.76
N LEU A 4 18.54 -52.63 26.82
CA LEU A 4 18.01 -51.31 27.16
C LEU A 4 17.61 -50.61 25.85
N ILE A 5 16.33 -50.27 25.72
CA ILE A 5 15.80 -49.41 24.65
C ILE A 5 15.90 -47.97 25.16
N ALA A 6 16.71 -47.14 24.49
CA ALA A 6 16.79 -45.71 24.76
C ALA A 6 15.77 -44.98 23.87
N THR A 7 14.70 -44.49 24.46
CA THR A 7 13.68 -43.68 23.78
C THR A 7 14.19 -42.24 23.67
N PHE A 8 14.49 -41.78 22.45
CA PHE A 8 14.87 -40.40 22.18
C PHE A 8 13.61 -39.55 21.99
N LEU A 9 13.31 -38.68 22.96
CA LEU A 9 12.19 -37.73 22.89
C LEU A 9 12.63 -36.54 22.03
N TYR A 10 12.13 -36.45 20.80
CA TYR A 10 12.33 -35.27 19.94
C TYR A 10 11.42 -34.13 20.42
N LEU A 11 12.02 -33.09 21.00
CA LEU A 11 11.33 -31.84 21.33
C LEU A 11 11.13 -31.03 20.03
N LEU A 12 9.88 -30.92 19.56
CA LEU A 12 9.50 -30.04 18.44
C LEU A 12 9.66 -28.58 18.87
N ILE A 13 10.71 -27.92 18.41
CA ILE A 13 10.88 -26.47 18.55
C ILE A 13 9.95 -25.82 17.52
N LEU A 14 8.79 -25.34 17.97
CA LEU A 14 7.90 -24.53 17.12
C LEU A 14 8.61 -23.20 16.82
N PRO A 15 8.78 -22.79 15.56
CA PRO A 15 9.29 -21.47 15.25
C PRO A 15 8.27 -20.44 15.77
N PHE A 16 8.70 -19.59 16.70
CA PHE A 16 7.95 -18.41 17.08
C PHE A 16 7.80 -17.55 15.82
N ALA A 17 6.57 -17.47 15.29
CA ALA A 17 6.22 -16.48 14.29
C ALA A 17 6.47 -15.11 14.93
N HIS A 18 7.52 -14.41 14.50
CA HIS A 18 7.71 -13.01 14.84
C HIS A 18 6.59 -12.23 14.18
N ALA A 19 5.63 -11.76 14.97
CA ALA A 19 4.73 -10.71 14.54
C ALA A 19 5.61 -9.48 14.26
N GLN A 20 5.75 -9.12 12.99
CA GLN A 20 6.51 -7.95 12.60
C GLN A 20 5.70 -6.72 13.03
N GLU A 21 6.17 -6.00 14.06
CA GLU A 21 5.57 -4.72 14.43
C GLU A 21 5.68 -3.76 13.23
N ILE A 22 4.55 -3.18 12.82
CA ILE A 22 4.53 -2.14 11.80
C ILE A 22 4.97 -0.84 12.48
N THR A 23 6.25 -0.51 12.40
CA THR A 23 6.76 0.78 12.87
C THR A 23 6.38 1.88 11.87
N ILE A 24 5.41 2.71 12.24
CA ILE A 24 4.98 3.88 11.45
C ILE A 24 5.87 5.07 11.85
N PRO A 25 6.54 5.76 10.90
CA PRO A 25 7.28 6.98 11.21
C PRO A 25 6.36 8.06 11.77
N ASP A 26 6.82 8.85 12.74
CA ASP A 26 6.03 9.89 13.43
C ASP A 26 5.24 10.80 12.46
N SER A 27 5.88 11.21 11.36
CA SER A 27 5.26 12.05 10.33
C SER A 27 4.04 11.43 9.63
N LEU A 28 3.90 10.11 9.70
CA LEU A 28 2.83 9.33 9.08
C LEU A 28 1.83 8.78 10.10
N VAL A 29 2.00 9.08 11.39
CA VAL A 29 1.01 8.71 12.41
C VAL A 29 -0.29 9.46 12.11
N PRO A 30 -1.44 8.76 11.96
CA PRO A 30 -2.73 9.42 11.85
C PRO A 30 -3.00 10.30 13.08
N PRO A 31 -3.84 11.34 12.97
CA PRO A 31 -4.26 12.10 14.15
C PRO A 31 -4.82 11.20 15.25
N GLU A 32 -4.79 11.68 16.50
CA GLU A 32 -5.36 11.00 17.65
C GLU A 32 -6.84 10.60 17.44
N ASN A 33 -7.34 9.68 18.27
CA ASN A 33 -8.70 9.14 18.23
C ASN A 33 -9.05 8.44 16.90
N HIS A 34 -8.08 7.72 16.34
CA HIS A 34 -8.26 6.87 15.17
C HIS A 34 -7.82 5.44 15.46
N THR A 35 -8.62 4.47 15.02
CA THR A 35 -8.33 3.04 15.20
C THR A 35 -8.12 2.38 13.84
N LEU A 36 -7.13 1.48 13.78
CA LEU A 36 -6.87 0.64 12.61
C LEU A 36 -8.02 -0.38 12.44
N ILE A 37 -8.68 -0.36 11.28
CA ILE A 37 -9.84 -1.23 11.00
C ILE A 37 -9.59 -2.24 9.89
N LEU A 38 -8.56 -2.04 9.07
CA LEU A 38 -8.21 -2.94 7.97
C LEU A 38 -6.74 -2.76 7.57
N ILE A 39 -6.09 -3.87 7.29
CA ILE A 39 -4.82 -3.91 6.56
C ILE A 39 -5.05 -4.66 5.26
N THR A 40 -4.55 -4.13 4.14
CA THR A 40 -4.51 -4.86 2.87
C THR A 40 -3.12 -4.78 2.26
N HIS A 41 -2.71 -5.86 1.61
CA HIS A 41 -1.53 -5.89 0.77
C HIS A 41 -1.93 -5.61 -0.68
N ALA A 42 -1.21 -4.72 -1.35
CA ALA A 42 -1.50 -4.32 -2.71
C ALA A 42 -0.42 -4.78 -3.69
N LYS A 43 -0.86 -5.23 -4.87
CA LYS A 43 0.01 -5.51 -6.02
C LYS A 43 -0.57 -4.83 -7.26
N GLY A 44 0.26 -4.12 -8.01
CA GLY A 44 -0.19 -3.41 -9.20
C GLY A 44 0.89 -2.54 -9.81
N TYR A 45 0.47 -1.42 -10.39
CA TYR A 45 1.32 -0.51 -11.16
C TYR A 45 1.15 0.95 -10.74
N GLN A 46 2.25 1.69 -10.78
CA GLN A 46 2.22 3.15 -10.93
C GLN A 46 2.30 3.45 -12.42
N ILE A 47 1.30 4.14 -12.95
CA ILE A 47 1.22 4.48 -14.37
C ILE A 47 1.77 5.89 -14.56
N TYR A 48 2.78 6.00 -15.41
CA TYR A 48 3.41 7.26 -15.79
C TYR A 48 3.15 7.57 -17.25
N GLN A 49 2.91 8.84 -17.57
CA GLN A 49 2.85 9.34 -18.93
C GLN A 49 4.02 10.27 -19.22
N CYS A 50 4.64 10.11 -20.39
CA CYS A 50 5.68 11.03 -20.84
C CYS A 50 5.04 12.36 -21.24
N ARG A 51 5.45 13.45 -20.58
CA ARG A 51 4.91 14.79 -20.81
C ARG A 51 6.01 15.79 -21.07
N LEU A 52 5.67 16.85 -21.80
CA LEU A 52 6.48 18.03 -21.98
C LEU A 52 5.97 19.12 -21.04
N GLN A 53 6.83 19.61 -20.15
CA GLN A 53 6.54 20.74 -19.27
C GLN A 53 7.79 21.61 -19.21
N ASP A 54 7.62 22.93 -19.35
CA ASP A 54 8.72 23.91 -19.30
C ASP A 54 9.89 23.55 -20.24
N GLY A 55 9.57 23.02 -21.44
CA GLY A 55 10.55 22.60 -22.43
C GLY A 55 11.28 21.28 -22.14
N GLN A 56 10.97 20.60 -21.03
CA GLN A 56 11.60 19.35 -20.63
C GLN A 56 10.63 18.15 -20.67
N TYR A 57 11.09 17.06 -21.27
CA TYR A 57 10.39 15.79 -21.28
C TYR A 57 10.61 15.06 -19.95
N HIS A 58 9.53 14.66 -19.29
CA HIS A 58 9.61 13.87 -18.06
C HIS A 58 8.43 12.92 -17.91
N TRP A 59 8.65 11.82 -17.18
CA TRP A 59 7.59 10.91 -16.75
C TRP A 59 6.79 11.54 -15.62
N GLN A 60 5.52 11.88 -15.88
CA GLN A 60 4.57 12.36 -14.88
C GLN A 60 3.68 11.21 -14.40
N LEU A 61 3.44 11.12 -13.09
CA LEU A 61 2.53 10.12 -12.53
C LEU A 61 1.08 10.44 -12.93
N THR A 62 0.42 9.49 -13.58
CA THR A 62 -1.01 9.54 -13.91
C THR A 62 -1.83 8.98 -12.75
N GLY A 63 -1.40 7.87 -12.16
CA GLY A 63 -2.04 7.28 -11.00
C GLY A 63 -1.68 5.81 -10.77
N PRO A 64 -2.19 5.22 -9.69
CA PRO A 64 -2.08 3.79 -9.43
C PRO A 64 -3.13 2.99 -10.21
N ASP A 65 -2.83 1.72 -10.41
CA ASP A 65 -3.79 0.64 -10.72
C ASP A 65 -3.33 -0.61 -9.96
N ALA A 66 -4.03 -0.97 -8.89
CA ALA A 66 -3.63 -2.07 -8.02
C ALA A 66 -4.82 -2.85 -7.48
N THR A 67 -4.58 -4.14 -7.26
CA THR A 67 -5.50 -5.04 -6.55
C THR A 67 -5.11 -5.10 -5.07
N LEU A 68 -6.12 -5.13 -4.20
CA LEU A 68 -5.96 -5.23 -2.75
C LEU A 68 -6.28 -6.65 -2.29
N PHE A 69 -5.43 -7.20 -1.43
CA PHE A 69 -5.54 -8.52 -0.85
C PHE A 69 -5.58 -8.42 0.68
N ASN A 70 -6.36 -9.27 1.34
CA ASN A 70 -6.29 -9.42 2.79
C ASN A 70 -5.09 -10.30 3.22
N GLU A 71 -4.93 -10.52 4.53
CA GLU A 71 -3.85 -11.35 5.09
C GLU A 71 -3.83 -12.79 4.56
N GLN A 72 -4.99 -13.34 4.19
CA GLN A 72 -5.10 -14.68 3.60
C GLN A 72 -4.80 -14.69 2.09
N GLY A 73 -4.41 -13.56 1.50
CA GLY A 73 -4.16 -13.43 0.06
C GLY A 73 -5.42 -13.43 -0.79
N THR A 74 -6.60 -13.25 -0.19
CA THR A 74 -7.87 -13.14 -0.92
C THR A 74 -8.03 -11.74 -1.48
N LEU A 75 -8.46 -11.62 -2.74
CA LEU A 75 -8.82 -10.33 -3.35
C LEU A 75 -9.99 -9.71 -2.58
N VAL A 76 -9.80 -8.47 -2.11
CA VAL A 76 -10.80 -7.74 -1.33
C VAL A 76 -11.12 -6.35 -1.86
N GLY A 77 -10.41 -5.86 -2.88
CA GLY A 77 -10.66 -4.54 -3.43
C GLY A 77 -9.66 -4.10 -4.49
N SER A 78 -9.70 -2.81 -4.81
CA SER A 78 -8.80 -2.18 -5.77
C SER A 78 -8.43 -0.75 -5.35
N HIS A 79 -7.32 -0.27 -5.90
CA HIS A 79 -6.83 1.09 -5.74
C HIS A 79 -6.48 1.69 -7.12
N PHE A 80 -7.03 2.86 -7.42
CA PHE A 80 -6.96 3.43 -8.77
C PHE A 80 -6.91 4.96 -8.77
N ILE A 81 -6.79 5.56 -9.96
CA ILE A 81 -6.68 7.00 -10.20
C ILE A 81 -7.72 7.84 -9.41
N GLY A 82 -7.28 8.98 -8.88
CA GLY A 82 -8.13 9.88 -8.07
C GLY A 82 -7.54 10.34 -6.74
N PRO A 83 -6.52 9.68 -6.17
CA PRO A 83 -6.52 8.24 -5.86
C PRO A 83 -7.79 7.79 -5.09
N LYS A 84 -8.29 6.59 -5.38
CA LYS A 84 -9.45 5.97 -4.71
C LYS A 84 -9.16 4.53 -4.30
N TRP A 85 -9.85 4.06 -3.28
CA TRP A 85 -9.87 2.66 -2.86
C TRP A 85 -11.31 2.18 -2.90
N ALA A 86 -11.55 1.04 -3.55
CA ALA A 86 -12.83 0.35 -3.57
C ALA A 86 -12.70 -0.99 -2.84
N TYR A 87 -13.70 -1.32 -2.02
CA TYR A 87 -13.75 -2.57 -1.27
C TYR A 87 -14.82 -3.51 -1.82
N ARG A 88 -14.72 -4.81 -1.51
CA ARG A 88 -15.60 -5.87 -2.00
C ARG A 88 -17.08 -5.72 -1.60
N ASP A 89 -17.40 -4.85 -0.66
CA ASP A 89 -18.78 -4.49 -0.29
C ASP A 89 -19.33 -3.29 -1.10
N ASN A 90 -18.62 -2.91 -2.17
CA ASN A 90 -18.91 -1.78 -3.06
C ASN A 90 -18.76 -0.39 -2.43
N SER A 91 -18.20 -0.29 -1.22
CA SER A 91 -17.83 1.01 -0.65
C SER A 91 -16.54 1.55 -1.27
N ILE A 92 -16.47 2.88 -1.43
CA ILE A 92 -15.33 3.58 -2.02
C ILE A 92 -14.93 4.75 -1.13
N VAL A 93 -13.63 4.96 -0.96
CA VAL A 93 -13.06 6.17 -0.36
C VAL A 93 -12.08 6.82 -1.35
N ALA A 94 -12.22 8.14 -1.56
CA ALA A 94 -11.24 8.96 -2.26
C ALA A 94 -10.33 9.65 -1.26
N GLY A 95 -9.03 9.74 -1.57
CA GLY A 95 -8.03 10.26 -0.65
C GLY A 95 -7.33 11.52 -1.11
N ARG A 96 -6.92 12.35 -0.15
CA ARG A 96 -6.01 13.49 -0.35
C ARG A 96 -4.72 13.24 0.41
N LEU A 97 -3.60 13.39 -0.27
CA LEU A 97 -2.28 13.29 0.35
C LEU A 97 -2.11 14.35 1.45
N ILE A 98 -1.62 13.92 2.61
CA ILE A 98 -1.27 14.79 3.75
C ILE A 98 0.23 14.85 3.92
N GLN A 99 0.90 13.70 3.98
CA GLN A 99 2.35 13.64 4.21
C GLN A 99 3.00 12.54 3.38
N LYS A 100 4.27 12.76 3.03
CA LYS A 100 5.15 11.77 2.40
C LYS A 100 6.33 11.48 3.32
N PHE A 101 6.76 10.23 3.31
CA PHE A 101 8.01 9.80 3.92
C PHE A 101 8.82 9.02 2.89
N THR A 102 10.12 9.30 2.78
CA THR A 102 11.02 8.55 1.90
C THR A 102 11.10 7.12 2.37
N ALA A 103 10.67 6.17 1.52
CA ALA A 103 10.69 4.76 1.86
C ALA A 103 12.14 4.29 2.15
N PRO A 104 12.36 3.36 3.09
CA PRO A 104 13.68 2.80 3.35
C PRO A 104 14.30 2.11 2.12
N HIS A 105 13.47 1.58 1.23
CA HIS A 105 13.90 0.97 -0.02
C HIS A 105 14.06 2.04 -1.12
N HIS A 106 15.29 2.24 -1.61
CA HIS A 106 15.63 3.32 -2.55
C HIS A 106 14.88 3.26 -3.90
N SER A 107 14.47 2.08 -4.34
CA SER A 107 13.69 1.92 -5.58
C SER A 107 12.17 1.88 -5.35
N ALA A 108 11.70 2.24 -4.15
CA ALA A 108 10.29 2.27 -3.82
C ALA A 108 9.70 3.68 -3.81
N ILE A 109 8.45 3.79 -4.23
CA ILE A 109 7.67 5.02 -4.06
C ILE A 109 7.52 5.39 -2.58
N PRO A 110 7.32 6.68 -2.23
CA PRO A 110 7.22 7.12 -0.85
C PRO A 110 6.10 6.42 -0.06
N TRP A 111 6.32 6.27 1.24
CA TRP A 111 5.23 6.00 2.18
C TRP A 111 4.38 7.26 2.35
N LEU A 112 3.08 7.09 2.58
CA LEU A 112 2.12 8.20 2.58
C LEU A 112 1.21 8.13 3.80
N LEU A 113 0.84 9.31 4.30
CA LEU A 113 -0.39 9.52 5.05
C LEU A 113 -1.40 10.22 4.14
N VAL A 114 -2.59 9.64 4.02
CA VAL A 114 -3.69 10.10 3.17
C VAL A 114 -4.92 10.31 4.02
N LYS A 115 -5.63 11.42 3.82
CA LYS A 115 -6.94 11.70 4.44
C LYS A 115 -8.05 11.27 3.49
N GLY A 116 -9.02 10.51 3.99
CA GLY A 116 -10.28 10.24 3.28
C GLY A 116 -11.11 11.53 3.17
N ILE A 117 -11.53 11.88 1.96
CA ILE A 117 -12.22 13.16 1.68
C ILE A 117 -13.57 13.02 0.99
N ASN A 118 -13.83 11.90 0.29
CA ASN A 118 -15.13 11.60 -0.30
C ASN A 118 -15.40 10.11 -0.18
N HIS A 119 -16.66 9.76 0.05
CA HIS A 119 -17.09 8.40 0.34
C HIS A 119 -18.30 8.04 -0.51
N GLN A 120 -18.39 6.77 -0.90
CA GLN A 120 -19.53 6.23 -1.64
C GLN A 120 -19.89 4.85 -1.09
N GLY A 121 -21.19 4.52 -1.12
CA GLY A 121 -21.72 3.29 -0.53
C GLY A 121 -21.84 3.36 1.00
N THR A 122 -22.31 2.27 1.59
CA THR A 122 -22.61 2.16 3.04
C THR A 122 -21.71 1.17 3.77
N GLY A 123 -20.71 0.61 3.08
CA GLY A 123 -19.79 -0.41 3.59
C GLY A 123 -18.60 0.14 4.37
N LEU A 124 -17.60 -0.73 4.57
CA LEU A 124 -16.42 -0.50 5.41
C LEU A 124 -15.66 0.78 5.05
N PHE A 125 -15.47 1.07 3.75
CA PHE A 125 -14.74 2.27 3.35
C PHE A 125 -15.49 3.56 3.63
N ASN A 126 -16.79 3.54 3.93
CA ASN A 126 -17.53 4.75 4.31
C ASN A 126 -17.09 5.32 5.68
N THR A 127 -16.43 4.53 6.53
CA THR A 127 -15.94 4.99 7.85
C THR A 127 -14.47 5.39 7.86
N VAL A 128 -13.75 5.16 6.76
CA VAL A 128 -12.31 5.42 6.65
C VAL A 128 -12.03 6.92 6.62
N SER A 129 -11.26 7.42 7.57
CA SER A 129 -10.84 8.82 7.64
C SER A 129 -9.36 9.04 7.32
N PHE A 130 -8.51 8.05 7.57
CA PHE A 130 -7.09 8.08 7.20
C PHE A 130 -6.61 6.74 6.62
N ILE A 131 -5.63 6.82 5.73
CA ILE A 131 -5.01 5.67 5.09
C ILE A 131 -3.50 5.89 5.11
N ASN A 132 -2.75 4.93 5.64
CA ASN A 132 -1.31 4.88 5.46
C ASN A 132 -0.97 3.96 4.29
N ARG A 133 -0.04 4.39 3.44
CA ARG A 133 0.64 3.52 2.46
C ARG A 133 2.05 3.26 2.97
N MET A 134 2.37 2.02 3.26
CA MET A 134 3.60 1.58 3.91
C MET A 134 4.27 0.44 3.13
N ASN A 135 5.47 0.05 3.54
CA ASN A 135 6.18 -1.13 3.04
C ASN A 135 6.25 -1.23 1.51
N THR A 136 6.37 -0.06 0.85
CA THR A 136 6.38 0.02 -0.60
C THR A 136 7.61 -0.66 -1.20
N GLN A 137 7.41 -1.27 -2.38
CA GLN A 137 8.48 -1.79 -3.23
C GLN A 137 8.19 -1.38 -4.67
N GLY A 138 9.20 -0.92 -5.40
CA GLY A 138 9.03 -0.53 -6.81
C GLY A 138 8.18 0.72 -7.03
N GLY A 139 7.66 0.85 -8.25
CA GLY A 139 6.76 1.93 -8.67
C GLY A 139 7.42 3.27 -8.99
N VAL A 140 8.74 3.42 -8.84
CA VAL A 140 9.46 4.66 -9.16
C VAL A 140 9.46 4.90 -10.68
N LYS A 141 9.29 6.16 -11.10
CA LYS A 141 9.32 6.54 -12.51
C LYS A 141 10.62 6.08 -13.21
N PRO A 142 10.58 5.72 -14.49
CA PRO A 142 11.81 5.46 -15.23
C PRO A 142 12.70 6.70 -15.29
N ASN A 143 14.02 6.49 -15.30
CA ASN A 143 15.00 7.59 -15.43
C ASN A 143 15.25 7.98 -16.90
N THR A 144 14.82 7.16 -17.86
CA THR A 144 15.08 7.33 -19.29
C THR A 144 13.81 7.05 -20.11
N GLY A 145 13.87 7.33 -21.41
CA GLY A 145 12.82 6.94 -22.36
C GLY A 145 11.67 7.93 -22.55
N CYS A 146 11.61 9.02 -21.77
CA CYS A 146 10.70 10.13 -22.08
C CYS A 146 11.46 11.20 -22.90
N ASN A 147 11.07 11.37 -24.15
CA ASN A 147 11.63 12.33 -25.10
C ASN A 147 10.57 12.65 -26.18
N SER A 148 10.94 13.45 -27.19
CA SER A 148 10.05 13.89 -28.28
C SER A 148 9.33 12.74 -29.00
N ASN A 149 10.00 11.60 -29.19
CA ASN A 149 9.43 10.44 -29.89
C ASN A 149 8.46 9.62 -29.00
N HIS A 150 8.43 9.91 -27.71
CA HIS A 150 7.65 9.17 -26.72
C HIS A 150 6.61 10.04 -26.01
N LEU A 151 6.40 11.28 -26.44
CA LEU A 151 5.40 12.18 -25.86
C LEU A 151 4.01 11.53 -25.87
N GLY A 152 3.32 11.54 -24.73
CA GLY A 152 2.01 10.91 -24.55
C GLY A 152 2.03 9.40 -24.31
N SER A 153 3.17 8.72 -24.52
CA SER A 153 3.29 7.28 -24.21
C SER A 153 3.20 7.03 -22.71
N GLU A 154 2.74 5.83 -22.35
CA GLU A 154 2.61 5.40 -20.95
C GLU A 154 3.61 4.30 -20.60
N ARG A 155 3.95 4.23 -19.31
CA ARG A 155 4.74 3.17 -18.68
C ARG A 155 4.10 2.78 -17.36
N ALA A 156 3.71 1.52 -17.25
CA ALA A 156 3.26 0.91 -16.01
C ALA A 156 4.46 0.30 -15.28
N ILE A 157 4.76 0.81 -14.08
CA ILE A 157 5.87 0.31 -13.25
C ILE A 157 5.30 -0.46 -12.08
N ALA A 158 5.66 -1.74 -12.00
CA ALA A 158 5.18 -2.63 -10.95
C ALA A 158 5.52 -2.08 -9.56
N TYR A 159 4.56 -2.16 -8.65
CA TYR A 159 4.75 -1.83 -7.24
C TYR A 159 3.93 -2.73 -6.32
N GLN A 160 4.40 -2.81 -5.08
CA GLN A 160 3.68 -3.40 -3.96
C GLN A 160 3.63 -2.40 -2.81
N ALA A 161 2.63 -2.51 -1.94
CA ALA A 161 2.50 -1.69 -0.74
C ALA A 161 1.53 -2.33 0.25
N ASP A 162 1.64 -1.96 1.52
CA ASP A 162 0.59 -2.24 2.52
C ASP A 162 -0.23 -0.97 2.75
N TYR A 163 -1.55 -1.13 2.80
CA TYR A 163 -2.49 -0.07 3.12
C TYR A 163 -3.16 -0.34 4.47
N LEU A 164 -2.98 0.59 5.39
CA LEU A 164 -3.57 0.56 6.73
C LEU A 164 -4.68 1.60 6.77
N PHE A 165 -5.92 1.16 7.00
CA PHE A 165 -7.11 2.01 6.98
C PHE A 165 -7.58 2.28 8.40
N TYR A 166 -7.85 3.54 8.69
CA TYR A 166 -8.23 4.01 10.01
C TYR A 166 -9.61 4.66 9.97
N SER A 167 -10.43 4.38 10.98
CA SER A 167 -11.67 5.12 11.25
C SER A 167 -11.49 6.01 12.46
N LYS A 168 -12.22 7.13 12.50
CA LYS A 168 -12.35 7.93 13.72
C LYS A 168 -13.11 7.13 14.77
N ASN A 169 -12.68 7.20 16.03
CA ASN A 169 -13.43 6.65 17.14
C ASN A 169 -14.72 7.45 17.33
N ASN A 170 -15.81 6.75 17.63
CA ASN A 170 -17.03 7.41 18.08
C ASN A 170 -16.85 7.71 19.57
N ASP A 171 -16.68 8.99 19.91
CA ASP A 171 -16.79 9.48 21.29
C ASP A 171 -18.27 9.54 21.72
#